data_AF-F4ZF34-F1
#
_entry.id   AF-F4ZF34-F1
#
_cell.length_a   1.000
_cell.length_b   1.000
_cell.length_c   1.000
_cell.angle_alpha   90.00
_cell.angle_beta   90.00
_cell.angle_gamma   90.00
#
_symmetry.space_group_name_H-M   'P 1'
#
loop_
_entity.id
_entity.type
_entity.pdbx_description
1 polymer ?
#
loop_
_entity_poly.entity_id
_entity_poly.type
_entity_poly.pdbx_seq_one_letter_code
_entity_poly.pdbx_strand_id
1 'polypeptide(L)'
;RKGPKKRGVSGIPQPLAHALKLFVKEWITPTSSDISPFTLTPTIMLILALSMWQLFPSFMLSTQLTLGILLFLCISSLAVYTTLMAGWSSNSKYALLGTIRAMAQTISYEVTMTLIIIFYLFLTMQMDIVSIRMMNASVWAATLFLPLSVMWLAVILAETNRAPFDFAEGESELVSGFNIEYGGAGFAFLFMAEYSNILMMSLMTSS
;
A
#
# COMPACT_ATOMS: atom_id res chain seq x y z
N ARG A 1 -16.35 5.34 21.21
CA ARG A 1 -15.90 4.22 22.06
C ARG A 1 -14.39 4.37 22.30
N LYS A 2 -13.84 4.09 23.49
CA LYS A 2 -12.38 4.19 23.74
C LYS A 2 -11.67 3.00 23.06
N GLY A 3 -10.50 3.24 22.45
CA GLY A 3 -9.64 2.21 21.87
C GLY A 3 -9.06 1.23 22.91
N PRO A 4 -8.14 0.33 22.52
CA PRO A 4 -7.58 -0.67 23.41
C PRO A 4 -6.82 0.00 24.57
N LYS A 5 -7.38 -0.06 25.78
CA LYS A 5 -6.74 0.44 27.02
C LYS A 5 -6.46 -0.66 28.06
N LYS A 6 -6.88 -1.89 27.81
CA LYS A 6 -6.87 -2.98 28.80
C LYS A 6 -5.54 -3.74 28.89
N ARG A 7 -4.73 -3.83 27.81
CA ARG A 7 -3.43 -4.51 27.86
C ARG A 7 -2.33 -3.46 28.02
N GLY A 8 -1.79 -3.33 29.22
CA GLY A 8 -0.67 -2.43 29.57
C GLY A 8 -1.01 -0.93 29.66
N VAL A 9 0.02 -0.10 29.76
CA VAL A 9 -0.08 1.37 29.87
C VAL A 9 -0.69 1.93 28.58
N SER A 10 -1.97 2.31 28.62
CA SER A 10 -2.71 2.91 27.50
C SER A 10 -2.73 2.10 26.18
N GLY A 11 -2.50 0.78 26.22
CA GLY A 11 -2.54 -0.07 25.03
C GLY A 11 -1.29 -0.04 24.13
N ILE A 12 -0.21 0.60 24.55
CA ILE A 12 1.07 0.61 23.82
C ILE A 12 1.59 -0.81 23.49
N PRO A 13 1.55 -1.81 24.39
CA PRO A 13 2.02 -3.16 24.05
C PRO A 13 1.04 -3.98 23.20
N GLN A 14 -0.12 -3.42 22.82
CA GLN A 14 -1.14 -4.12 22.04
C GLN A 14 -0.64 -4.61 20.66
N PRO A 15 0.06 -3.79 19.83
CA PRO A 15 0.55 -4.24 18.53
C PRO A 15 1.54 -5.40 18.66
N LEU A 16 2.44 -5.35 19.64
CA LEU A 16 3.40 -6.43 19.91
C LEU A 16 2.68 -7.73 20.29
N ALA A 17 1.68 -7.66 21.16
CA ALA A 17 0.90 -8.84 21.55
C ALA A 17 0.11 -9.44 20.37
N HIS A 18 -0.38 -8.61 19.45
CA HIS A 18 -1.04 -9.08 18.22
C HIS A 18 -0.06 -9.72 17.25
N ALA A 19 1.11 -9.11 17.03
CA ALA A 19 2.16 -9.68 16.19
C ALA A 19 2.59 -11.05 16.70
N LEU A 20 2.93 -11.17 17.99
CA LEU A 20 3.30 -12.45 18.60
C LEU A 20 2.18 -13.49 18.48
N LYS A 21 0.92 -13.10 18.68
CA LYS A 21 -0.22 -14.01 18.50
C LYS A 21 -0.31 -14.54 17.07
N LEU A 22 -0.09 -13.70 16.06
CA LEU A 22 -0.18 -14.10 14.66
C LEU A 22 0.97 -15.03 14.26
N PHE A 23 2.19 -14.81 14.78
CA PHE A 23 3.34 -15.68 14.49
C PHE A 23 3.29 -17.03 15.21
N VAL A 24 2.66 -17.11 16.38
CA VAL A 24 2.48 -18.38 17.10
C VAL A 24 1.30 -19.19 16.56
N LYS A 25 0.37 -18.55 15.84
CA LYS A 25 -0.79 -19.22 15.25
C LYS A 25 -0.33 -20.20 14.16
N GLU A 26 -0.97 -21.36 14.13
CA GLU A 26 -0.73 -22.40 13.13
C GLU A 26 -0.88 -21.87 11.70
N TRP A 27 0.02 -22.33 10.83
CA TRP A 27 0.00 -21.99 9.43
C TRP A 27 -0.96 -22.93 8.70
N ILE A 28 -2.12 -22.38 8.31
CA ILE A 28 -3.18 -23.13 7.66
C ILE A 28 -3.09 -22.83 6.17
N THR A 29 -2.71 -23.83 5.37
CA THR A 29 -2.76 -23.77 3.91
C THR A 29 -3.97 -24.58 3.43
N PRO A 30 -4.91 -23.97 2.68
CA PRO A 30 -6.08 -24.69 2.17
C PRO A 30 -5.67 -25.76 1.16
N THR A 31 -6.37 -26.90 1.16
CA THR A 31 -6.07 -28.04 0.29
C THR A 31 -6.35 -27.78 -1.20
N SER A 32 -7.16 -26.76 -1.50
CA SER A 32 -7.48 -26.33 -2.87
C SER A 32 -6.48 -25.31 -3.44
N SER A 33 -5.58 -24.77 -2.61
CA SER A 33 -4.68 -23.69 -3.01
C SER A 33 -3.45 -24.18 -3.76
N ASP A 34 -2.96 -23.35 -4.67
CA ASP A 34 -1.66 -23.55 -5.32
C ASP A 34 -0.55 -23.15 -4.35
N ILE A 35 0.14 -24.16 -3.80
CA ILE A 35 1.08 -23.99 -2.68
C ILE A 35 2.23 -23.01 -2.99
N SER A 36 2.78 -23.04 -4.21
CA SER A 36 3.92 -22.17 -4.58
C SER A 36 3.55 -20.68 -4.61
N PRO A 37 2.55 -20.21 -5.38
CA PRO A 37 2.17 -18.80 -5.34
C PRO A 37 1.56 -18.41 -3.99
N PHE A 38 0.83 -19.31 -3.31
CA PHE A 38 0.22 -18.99 -2.02
C PHE A 38 1.25 -18.65 -0.93
N THR A 39 2.39 -19.34 -0.93
CA THR A 39 3.46 -19.10 0.06
C THR A 39 4.38 -17.92 -0.32
N LEU A 40 4.60 -17.68 -1.61
CA LEU A 40 5.46 -16.59 -2.11
C LEU A 40 4.76 -15.23 -2.14
N THR A 41 3.45 -15.19 -2.30
CA THR A 41 2.71 -13.92 -2.46
C THR A 41 2.88 -12.95 -1.29
N PRO A 42 2.75 -13.34 0.00
CA PRO A 42 2.87 -12.38 1.09
C PRO A 42 4.30 -11.86 1.25
N THR A 43 5.32 -12.67 0.91
CA THR A 43 6.72 -12.24 0.99
C THR A 43 7.06 -11.26 -0.13
N ILE A 44 6.61 -11.50 -1.36
CA ILE A 44 6.81 -10.56 -2.48
C ILE A 44 6.08 -9.24 -2.21
N MET A 45 4.86 -9.29 -1.67
CA MET A 45 4.11 -8.08 -1.27
C MET A 45 4.90 -7.21 -0.29
N LEU A 46 5.47 -7.83 0.74
CA LEU A 46 6.28 -7.12 1.72
C LEU A 46 7.59 -6.58 1.14
N ILE A 47 8.25 -7.32 0.24
CA ILE A 47 9.48 -6.86 -0.43
C ILE A 47 9.19 -5.63 -1.30
N LEU A 48 8.11 -5.63 -2.09
CA LEU A 48 7.72 -4.48 -2.90
C LEU A 48 7.35 -3.27 -2.05
N ALA A 49 6.63 -3.50 -0.94
CA ALA A 49 6.24 -2.41 -0.07
C ALA A 49 7.48 -1.77 0.62
N LEU A 50 8.47 -2.58 1.01
CA LEU A 50 9.73 -2.08 1.58
C LEU A 50 10.66 -1.46 0.53
N SER A 51 10.66 -1.91 -0.72
CA SER A 51 11.50 -1.30 -1.76
C SER A 51 11.08 0.14 -2.07
N MET A 52 9.79 0.48 -1.93
CA MET A 52 9.33 1.87 -2.00
C MET A 52 10.02 2.79 -0.99
N TRP A 53 10.45 2.27 0.18
CA TRP A 53 11.11 3.08 1.23
C TRP A 53 12.45 3.66 0.84
N GLN A 54 13.09 3.12 -0.21
CA GLN A 54 14.32 3.70 -0.75
C GLN A 54 14.11 5.09 -1.37
N LEU A 55 12.88 5.40 -1.77
CA LEU A 55 12.53 6.67 -2.42
C LEU A 55 12.23 7.81 -1.43
N PHE A 56 12.04 7.50 -0.15
CA PHE A 56 11.60 8.49 0.82
C PHE A 56 12.65 9.61 0.98
N PRO A 57 12.31 10.88 0.70
CA PRO A 57 13.24 11.98 0.83
C PRO A 57 13.42 12.31 2.32
N SER A 58 14.39 11.69 2.97
CA SER A 58 14.83 12.06 4.32
C SER A 58 15.88 13.19 4.27
N PHE A 59 16.17 13.83 5.40
CA PHE A 59 17.25 14.84 5.47
C PHE A 59 18.65 14.21 5.40
N MET A 60 18.77 12.94 5.79
CA MET A 60 20.00 12.16 5.72
C MET A 60 19.81 11.00 4.74
N LEU A 61 19.64 11.35 3.46
CA LEU A 61 19.43 10.35 2.42
C LEU A 61 20.73 9.57 2.16
N SER A 62 20.66 8.24 2.13
CA SER A 62 21.82 7.40 1.79
C SER A 62 22.12 7.38 0.30
N THR A 63 21.09 7.47 -0.55
CA THR A 63 21.20 7.33 -2.01
C THR A 63 20.18 8.23 -2.70
N GLN A 64 20.65 9.21 -3.46
CA GLN A 64 19.79 10.06 -4.29
C GLN A 64 19.53 9.39 -5.63
N LEU A 65 18.25 9.20 -5.98
CA LEU A 65 17.82 8.56 -7.22
C LEU A 65 17.36 9.63 -8.21
N THR A 66 18.10 9.80 -9.30
CA THR A 66 17.79 10.80 -10.35
C THR A 66 16.42 10.57 -11.01
N LEU A 67 15.98 9.31 -11.08
CA LEU A 67 14.68 8.90 -11.64
C LEU A 67 13.72 8.39 -10.55
N GLY A 68 13.74 9.03 -9.38
CA GLY A 68 12.96 8.59 -8.21
C GLY A 68 11.46 8.43 -8.50
N ILE A 69 10.84 9.39 -9.17
CA ILE A 69 9.40 9.32 -9.49
C ILE A 69 9.07 8.22 -10.50
N LEU A 70 9.97 7.94 -11.46
CA LEU A 70 9.76 6.84 -12.39
C LEU A 70 9.79 5.50 -11.65
N LEU A 71 10.74 5.33 -10.74
CA LEU A 71 10.86 4.11 -9.93
C LEU A 71 9.65 3.91 -9.01
N PHE A 72 9.08 5.00 -8.48
CA PHE A 72 7.82 4.98 -7.74
C PHE A 72 6.69 4.37 -8.58
N LEU A 73 6.49 4.87 -9.80
CA LEU A 73 5.47 4.37 -10.72
C LEU A 73 5.69 2.90 -11.11
N CYS A 74 6.94 2.48 -11.32
CA CYS A 74 7.26 1.09 -11.63
C CYS A 74 6.91 0.14 -10.46
N ILE A 75 7.24 0.50 -9.23
CA ILE A 75 6.96 -0.37 -8.08
C ILE A 75 5.46 -0.41 -7.76
N SER A 76 4.73 0.72 -7.87
CA SER A 76 3.27 0.72 -7.71
C SER A 76 2.60 -0.23 -8.72
N SER A 77 3.03 -0.20 -9.99
CA SER A 77 2.52 -1.11 -11.03
C SER A 77 2.77 -2.58 -10.71
N LEU A 78 3.90 -2.90 -10.08
CA LEU A 78 4.25 -4.27 -9.70
C LEU A 78 3.41 -4.76 -8.51
N ALA A 79 3.00 -3.86 -7.60
CA ALA A 79 2.20 -4.22 -6.43
C ALA A 79 0.84 -4.81 -6.82
N VAL A 80 0.23 -4.35 -7.92
CA VAL A 80 -1.05 -4.88 -8.42
C VAL A 80 -0.96 -6.38 -8.71
N TYR A 81 0.13 -6.84 -9.35
CA TYR A 81 0.30 -8.26 -9.66
C TYR A 81 0.35 -9.15 -8.41
N THR A 82 0.92 -8.63 -7.32
CA THR A 82 0.99 -9.40 -6.08
C THR A 82 -0.37 -9.61 -5.43
N THR A 83 -1.25 -8.60 -5.49
CA THR A 83 -2.64 -8.75 -5.02
C THR A 83 -3.44 -9.74 -5.88
N LEU A 84 -3.22 -9.75 -7.20
CA LEU A 84 -3.83 -10.71 -8.12
C LEU A 84 -3.39 -12.15 -7.79
N MET A 85 -2.07 -12.35 -7.65
CA MET A 85 -1.52 -13.66 -7.33
C MET A 85 -2.05 -14.19 -6.00
N ALA A 86 -2.26 -13.33 -5.00
CA ALA A 86 -2.78 -13.73 -3.69
C ALA A 86 -4.16 -14.39 -3.80
N GLY A 87 -5.14 -13.73 -4.45
CA GLY A 87 -6.48 -14.32 -4.58
C GLY A 87 -6.57 -15.44 -5.60
N TRP A 88 -5.79 -15.40 -6.68
CA TRP A 88 -5.76 -16.53 -7.63
C TRP A 88 -5.22 -17.80 -6.98
N SER A 89 -4.15 -17.70 -6.18
CA SER A 89 -3.53 -18.85 -5.51
C SER A 89 -4.42 -19.53 -4.46
N SER A 90 -5.36 -18.78 -3.88
CA SER A 90 -6.29 -19.26 -2.85
C SER A 90 -7.37 -20.22 -3.41
N ASN A 91 -7.72 -20.09 -4.68
CA ASN A 91 -8.68 -20.96 -5.35
C ASN A 91 -10.09 -21.00 -4.69
N SER A 92 -10.49 -19.96 -3.96
CA SER A 92 -11.91 -19.73 -3.60
C SER A 92 -12.56 -18.66 -4.46
N LYS A 93 -13.85 -18.88 -4.77
CA LYS A 93 -14.64 -17.97 -5.58
C LYS A 93 -14.76 -16.58 -4.96
N TYR A 94 -14.88 -16.48 -3.63
CA TYR A 94 -15.00 -15.20 -2.94
C TYR A 94 -13.69 -14.42 -2.91
N ALA A 95 -12.56 -15.09 -2.67
CA ALA A 95 -11.25 -14.43 -2.72
C ALA A 95 -10.91 -13.95 -4.12
N LEU A 96 -11.24 -14.74 -5.15
CA LEU A 96 -11.05 -14.35 -6.55
C LEU A 96 -11.94 -13.15 -6.95
N LEU A 97 -13.19 -13.12 -6.51
CA LEU A 97 -14.06 -11.96 -6.76
C LEU A 97 -13.55 -10.70 -6.06
N GLY A 98 -13.05 -10.83 -4.82
CA GLY A 98 -12.41 -9.74 -4.09
C GLY A 98 -11.18 -9.19 -4.80
N THR A 99 -10.29 -10.06 -5.30
CA THR A 99 -9.10 -9.61 -6.03
C THR A 99 -9.42 -8.96 -7.36
N ILE A 100 -10.39 -9.47 -8.11
CA ILE A 100 -10.77 -8.85 -9.39
C ILE A 100 -11.30 -7.44 -9.16
N ARG A 101 -12.07 -7.22 -8.09
CA ARG A 101 -12.55 -5.87 -7.70
C ARG A 101 -11.40 -4.95 -7.28
N ALA A 102 -10.50 -5.45 -6.43
CA ALA A 102 -9.32 -4.71 -6.00
C ALA A 102 -8.43 -4.33 -7.20
N MET A 103 -8.18 -5.27 -8.12
CA MET A 103 -7.37 -5.06 -9.31
C MET A 103 -8.00 -4.04 -10.27
N ALA A 104 -9.32 -4.12 -10.49
CA ALA A 104 -10.02 -3.13 -11.31
C ALA A 104 -9.89 -1.72 -10.71
N GLN A 105 -9.96 -1.60 -9.39
CA GLN A 105 -9.75 -0.35 -8.67
C GLN A 105 -8.31 0.15 -8.84
N THR A 106 -7.31 -0.62 -8.44
CA THR A 106 -5.90 -0.17 -8.48
C THR A 106 -5.48 0.23 -9.89
N ILE A 107 -5.82 -0.55 -10.92
CA ILE A 107 -5.46 -0.20 -12.32
C ILE A 107 -6.14 1.12 -12.74
N SER A 108 -7.40 1.34 -12.37
CA SER A 108 -8.11 2.57 -12.72
C SER A 108 -7.47 3.80 -12.07
N TYR A 109 -7.07 3.69 -10.81
CA TYR A 109 -6.47 4.80 -10.07
C TYR A 109 -4.99 4.98 -10.38
N GLU A 110 -4.27 3.95 -10.80
CA GLU A 110 -2.91 4.02 -11.29
C GLU A 110 -2.80 4.90 -12.55
N VAL A 111 -3.72 4.75 -13.50
CA VAL A 111 -3.76 5.63 -14.69
C VAL A 111 -3.99 7.09 -14.27
N THR A 112 -4.90 7.35 -13.33
CA THR A 112 -5.11 8.73 -12.85
C THR A 112 -3.91 9.27 -12.08
N MET A 113 -3.24 8.43 -11.28
CA MET A 113 -2.04 8.76 -10.54
C MET A 113 -0.90 9.17 -11.49
N THR A 114 -0.65 8.37 -12.52
CA THR A 114 0.40 8.66 -13.51
C THR A 114 0.15 9.99 -14.23
N LEU A 115 -1.10 10.28 -14.61
CA LEU A 115 -1.46 11.55 -15.26
C LEU A 115 -1.23 12.76 -14.34
N ILE A 116 -1.62 12.67 -13.06
CA ILE A 116 -1.39 13.75 -12.08
C ILE A 116 0.11 13.97 -11.88
N ILE A 117 0.88 12.89 -11.72
CA ILE A 117 2.34 12.96 -11.56
C ILE A 117 2.99 13.57 -12.80
N ILE A 118 2.58 13.17 -14.01
CA ILE A 118 3.14 13.71 -15.24
C ILE A 118 2.88 15.22 -15.33
N PHE A 119 1.65 15.68 -15.06
CA PHE A 119 1.35 17.11 -15.04
C PHE A 119 2.20 17.86 -14.01
N TYR A 120 2.36 17.27 -12.82
CA TYR A 120 3.20 17.83 -11.77
C TYR A 120 4.67 17.93 -12.20
N LEU A 121 5.23 16.88 -12.78
CA LEU A 121 6.60 16.82 -13.31
C LEU A 121 6.85 17.88 -14.40
N PHE A 122 5.87 18.15 -15.25
CA PHE A 122 5.97 19.21 -16.26
C PHE A 122 6.11 20.61 -15.63
N LEU A 123 5.49 20.85 -14.47
CA LEU A 123 5.61 22.12 -13.77
C LEU A 123 6.92 22.23 -12.99
N THR A 124 7.42 21.12 -12.44
CA THR A 124 8.64 21.10 -11.63
C THR A 124 9.91 21.00 -12.47
N MET A 125 9.84 20.40 -13.67
CA MET A 125 10.98 20.09 -14.55
C MET A 125 12.09 19.30 -13.83
N GLN A 126 11.73 18.52 -12.80
CA GLN A 126 12.64 17.71 -11.99
C GLN A 126 12.01 16.34 -11.76
N MET A 127 12.83 15.28 -11.81
CA MET A 127 12.38 13.88 -11.59
C MET A 127 12.82 13.33 -10.23
N ASP A 128 13.75 14.02 -9.57
CA ASP A 128 14.27 13.63 -8.25
C ASP A 128 13.34 14.14 -7.15
N ILE A 129 13.02 13.24 -6.22
CA ILE A 129 12.07 13.50 -5.14
C ILE A 129 12.66 14.50 -4.13
N VAL A 130 13.99 14.52 -3.96
CA VAL A 130 14.64 15.47 -3.04
C VAL A 130 14.53 16.90 -3.55
N SER A 131 14.80 17.15 -4.83
CA SER A 131 14.68 18.49 -5.42
C SER A 131 13.22 18.96 -5.46
N ILE A 132 12.28 18.05 -5.70
CA ILE A 132 10.85 18.30 -5.64
C ILE A 132 10.39 18.78 -4.25
N ARG A 133 10.81 18.09 -3.19
CA ARG A 133 10.52 18.50 -1.80
C ARG A 133 11.02 19.92 -1.51
N MET A 134 12.22 20.27 -1.99
CA MET A 134 12.78 21.61 -1.81
C MET A 134 11.96 22.68 -2.54
N MET A 135 11.36 22.35 -3.69
CA MET A 135 10.52 23.27 -4.43
C MET A 135 9.14 23.45 -3.78
N ASN A 136 8.56 22.38 -3.25
CA ASN A 136 7.29 22.38 -2.50
C ASN A 136 7.35 23.23 -1.22
N ALA A 137 8.54 23.43 -0.64
CA ALA A 137 8.72 24.30 0.52
C ALA A 137 8.39 25.78 0.24
N SER A 138 8.35 26.20 -1.04
CA SER A 138 7.98 27.57 -1.39
C SER A 138 6.46 27.79 -1.33
N VAL A 139 6.03 28.88 -0.70
CA VAL A 139 4.60 29.20 -0.52
C VAL A 139 3.85 29.31 -1.85
N TRP A 140 4.51 29.87 -2.88
CA TRP A 140 3.94 30.03 -4.21
C TRP A 140 3.66 28.68 -4.89
N ALA A 141 4.60 27.73 -4.80
CA ALA A 141 4.40 26.37 -5.31
C ALA A 141 3.24 25.67 -4.59
N ALA A 142 3.18 25.78 -3.25
CA ALA A 142 2.10 25.17 -2.47
C ALA A 142 0.71 25.66 -2.88
N THR A 143 0.55 26.95 -3.21
CA THR A 143 -0.73 27.49 -3.69
C THR A 143 -1.10 27.03 -5.10
N LEU A 144 -0.14 26.93 -6.01
CA LEU A 144 -0.36 26.46 -7.39
C LEU A 144 -0.75 24.98 -7.44
N PHE A 145 -0.19 24.17 -6.53
CA PHE A 145 -0.42 22.72 -6.50
C PHE A 145 -1.63 22.30 -5.67
N LEU A 146 -2.36 23.23 -5.04
CA LEU A 146 -3.52 22.93 -4.21
C LEU A 146 -4.63 22.09 -4.92
N PRO A 147 -5.06 22.39 -6.16
CA PRO A 147 -6.05 21.54 -6.84
C PRO A 147 -5.49 20.15 -7.15
N LEU A 148 -4.19 20.05 -7.47
CA LEU A 148 -3.53 18.77 -7.70
C LEU A 148 -3.44 17.94 -6.42
N SER A 149 -3.14 18.57 -5.28
CA SER A 149 -3.02 17.86 -4.01
C SER A 149 -4.34 17.26 -3.54
N VAL A 150 -5.48 17.93 -3.82
CA VAL A 150 -6.81 17.38 -3.54
C VAL A 150 -7.11 16.15 -4.41
N MET A 151 -6.83 16.22 -5.71
CA MET A 151 -6.99 15.06 -6.61
C MET A 151 -6.07 13.90 -6.20
N TRP A 152 -4.82 14.22 -5.89
CA TRP A 152 -3.80 13.28 -5.44
C TRP A 152 -4.21 12.54 -4.16
N LEU A 153 -4.77 13.25 -3.17
CA LEU A 153 -5.27 12.64 -1.94
C LEU A 153 -6.38 11.61 -2.21
N ALA A 154 -7.31 11.92 -3.11
CA ALA A 154 -8.38 10.99 -3.49
C ALA A 154 -7.81 9.73 -4.17
N VAL A 155 -6.81 9.90 -5.05
CA VAL A 155 -6.14 8.81 -5.74
C VAL A 155 -5.34 7.92 -4.79
N ILE A 156 -4.60 8.49 -3.83
CA ILE A 156 -3.85 7.70 -2.84
C ILE A 156 -4.78 6.88 -1.94
N LEU A 157 -5.90 7.46 -1.50
CA LEU A 157 -6.88 6.74 -0.69
C LEU A 157 -7.44 5.54 -1.44
N ALA A 158 -7.69 5.69 -2.75
CA ALA A 158 -8.14 4.61 -3.60
C ALA A 158 -7.04 3.58 -3.88
N GLU A 159 -5.80 4.00 -4.11
CA GLU A 159 -4.67 3.09 -4.35
C GLU A 159 -4.36 2.21 -3.14
N THR A 160 -4.52 2.76 -1.94
CA THR A 160 -4.30 2.03 -0.67
C THR A 160 -5.52 1.23 -0.21
N ASN A 161 -6.57 1.13 -1.03
CA ASN A 161 -7.83 0.42 -0.73
C ASN A 161 -8.48 0.86 0.59
N ARG A 162 -8.35 2.14 0.97
CA ARG A 162 -8.88 2.65 2.24
C ARG A 162 -10.23 3.30 2.05
N ALA A 163 -11.07 3.18 3.09
CA ALA A 163 -12.37 3.84 3.14
C ALA A 163 -12.25 5.34 2.79
N PRO A 164 -13.07 5.87 1.86
CA PRO A 164 -14.31 5.28 1.33
C PRO A 164 -14.14 4.27 0.16
N PHE A 165 -12.93 4.04 -0.35
CA PHE A 165 -12.65 3.18 -1.50
C PHE A 165 -12.18 1.78 -1.09
N ASP A 166 -12.90 1.15 -0.17
CA ASP A 166 -12.57 -0.20 0.33
C ASP A 166 -13.48 -1.27 -0.31
N PHE A 167 -13.46 -1.36 -1.64
CA PHE A 167 -14.22 -2.37 -2.37
C PHE A 167 -13.54 -3.76 -2.35
N ALA A 168 -12.26 -3.78 -1.99
CA ALA A 168 -11.44 -4.98 -1.92
C ALA A 168 -11.73 -5.80 -0.66
N GLU A 169 -11.85 -5.15 0.51
CA GLU A 169 -12.05 -5.82 1.81
C GLU A 169 -13.50 -5.77 2.30
N GLY A 170 -14.33 -4.87 1.72
CA GLY A 170 -15.73 -4.61 2.07
C GLY A 170 -16.44 -5.69 2.88
N GLU A 171 -16.32 -5.61 4.22
CA GLU A 171 -16.77 -6.63 5.18
C GLU A 171 -18.26 -6.99 5.07
N SER A 172 -19.06 -6.04 4.55
CA SER A 172 -20.49 -6.20 4.32
C SER A 172 -20.84 -7.04 3.10
N GLU A 173 -19.93 -7.14 2.13
CA GLU A 173 -20.13 -7.85 0.86
C GLU A 173 -19.24 -9.09 0.74
N LEU A 174 -18.04 -9.04 1.32
CA LEU A 174 -17.04 -10.10 1.33
C LEU A 174 -16.55 -10.29 2.77
N VAL A 175 -16.47 -11.54 3.24
CA VAL A 175 -16.14 -11.83 4.66
C VAL A 175 -14.70 -11.44 5.03
N SER A 176 -13.83 -11.17 4.05
CA SER A 176 -12.59 -10.38 4.16
C SER A 176 -11.83 -10.24 2.81
N GLY A 177 -12.54 -10.14 1.69
CA GLY A 177 -11.90 -9.88 0.39
C GLY A 177 -10.88 -10.94 -0.09
N PHE A 178 -9.68 -10.50 -0.47
CA PHE A 178 -8.61 -11.34 -1.01
C PHE A 178 -7.78 -12.07 0.06
N ASN A 179 -7.88 -11.67 1.32
CA ASN A 179 -7.05 -12.20 2.41
C ASN A 179 -7.73 -13.35 3.18
N ILE A 180 -8.96 -13.76 2.79
CA ILE A 180 -9.83 -14.73 3.49
C ILE A 180 -9.11 -16.01 3.90
N GLU A 181 -8.25 -16.53 3.02
CA GLU A 181 -7.59 -17.80 3.22
C GLU A 181 -6.23 -17.70 3.93
N TYR A 182 -5.70 -16.49 4.07
CA TYR A 182 -4.40 -16.31 4.71
C TYR A 182 -4.55 -16.34 6.23
N GLY A 183 -3.86 -17.30 6.85
CA GLY A 183 -3.75 -17.44 8.30
C GLY A 183 -2.39 -17.03 8.85
N GLY A 184 -2.36 -16.73 10.15
CA GLY A 184 -1.13 -16.61 10.95
C GLY A 184 -0.11 -15.63 10.36
N ALA A 185 1.09 -16.13 10.06
CA ALA A 185 2.20 -15.34 9.53
C ALA A 185 1.95 -14.77 8.12
N GLY A 186 1.22 -15.49 7.25
CA GLY A 186 0.93 -15.01 5.88
C GLY A 186 0.04 -13.77 5.91
N PHE A 187 -1.00 -13.81 6.75
CA PHE A 187 -1.85 -12.65 7.04
C PHE A 187 -1.04 -11.48 7.60
N ALA A 188 -0.12 -11.73 8.54
CA ALA A 188 0.71 -10.68 9.13
C ALA A 188 1.55 -9.94 8.07
N PHE A 189 2.12 -10.65 7.09
CA PHE A 189 2.89 -10.03 6.01
C PHE A 189 2.04 -9.17 5.08
N LEU A 190 0.82 -9.62 4.73
CA LEU A 190 -0.12 -8.83 3.94
C LEU A 190 -0.45 -7.49 4.62
N PHE A 191 -0.83 -7.53 5.90
CA PHE A 191 -1.14 -6.31 6.65
C PHE A 191 0.08 -5.40 6.82
N MET A 192 1.25 -5.95 7.11
CA MET A 192 2.47 -5.13 7.21
C MET A 192 2.80 -4.46 5.87
N ALA A 193 2.63 -5.15 4.75
CA ALA A 193 2.80 -4.57 3.43
C ALA A 193 1.81 -3.41 3.19
N GLU A 194 0.51 -3.63 3.41
CA GLU A 194 -0.53 -2.60 3.25
C GLU A 194 -0.26 -1.37 4.12
N TYR A 195 0.02 -1.56 5.42
CA TYR A 195 0.33 -0.45 6.32
C TYR A 195 1.61 0.28 5.95
N SER A 196 2.64 -0.43 5.45
CA SER A 196 3.86 0.20 4.99
C SER A 196 3.64 1.04 3.72
N ASN A 197 2.76 0.61 2.82
CA ASN A 197 2.35 1.38 1.65
C ASN A 197 1.54 2.62 2.07
N ILE A 198 0.62 2.51 3.03
CA ILE A 198 -0.14 3.65 3.56
C ILE A 198 0.81 4.70 4.15
N LEU A 199 1.76 4.27 4.98
CA LEU A 199 2.76 5.16 5.57
C LEU A 199 3.60 5.83 4.49
N MET A 200 4.11 5.07 3.52
CA MET A 200 4.87 5.60 2.40
C MET A 200 4.08 6.66 1.60
N MET A 201 2.86 6.34 1.17
CA MET A 201 2.03 7.27 0.40
C MET A 201 1.69 8.54 1.18
N SER A 202 1.43 8.41 2.49
CA SER A 202 1.18 9.57 3.36
C SER A 202 2.41 10.48 3.46
N LEU A 203 3.60 9.89 3.56
CA LEU A 203 4.85 10.64 3.60
C LEU A 203 5.15 11.32 2.27
N MET A 204 4.97 10.63 1.14
CA MET A 204 5.13 11.21 -0.20
C MET A 204 4.16 12.37 -0.46
N THR A 205 2.97 12.33 0.12
CA THR A 205 2.00 13.45 0.01
C THR A 205 2.44 14.67 0.82
N SER A 206 3.16 14.46 1.92
CA SER A 206 3.62 15.53 2.79
C SER A 206 4.89 16.23 2.30
N SER A 207 5.70 15.54 1.48
CA SER A 207 6.98 16.03 0.93
C SER A 207 6.78 16.80 -0.36
#